data_AF-A0A2V8DIC3-F1
#
_entry.id   AF-A0A2V8DIC3-F1
#
_cell.length_a   1.000
_cell.length_b   1.000
_cell.length_c   1.000
_cell.angle_alpha   90.00
_cell.angle_beta   90.00
_cell.angle_gamma   90.00
#
_symmetry.space_group_name_H-M   'P 1'
#
loop_
_entity.id
_entity.type
_entity.pdbx_description
1 polymer ?
#
loop_
_entity_poly.entity_id
_entity_poly.type
_entity_poly.pdbx_seq_one_letter_code
_entity_poly.pdbx_strand_id
1 'polypeptide(L)'
;MMWRLPMRMPIATVMLVLITSAASADPLTCSLTSYKATPGLTAAVSDNTLTVTWDGDKDTELRMRLAIVAGTPTIRELAVRKKGGSWATLVTNVTPEFRVVSGMRRITQQQLRPDSIQALGGTVSPKVMEMYKKDDGEWIDQAVREGQIKAADVERWKWEAFWDAPLYIEGSGVRPPTHATSIPPMHGIFGQKALPRTPDEITRATARYHATTCEVKSNGGRLEITFPGVTAGIFAGRLQYDVFKGTNLIRQVVIARTDRDNVAFKYDGGLMGLPIQGSRVVWRDLAGRWQDQRFGGQVNKDPATVWSSNRLIAASIGCRASTTRAPSSTP
;
A
#
# COMPACT_ATOMS: atom_id res chain seq x y z
N MET A 1 -12.61 78.71 37.01
CA MET A 1 -13.97 78.17 36.83
C MET A 1 -13.97 77.26 35.60
N MET A 2 -13.78 75.95 35.78
CA MET A 2 -14.11 74.91 34.79
C MET A 2 -13.90 73.54 35.44
N TRP A 3 -15.00 72.89 35.80
CA TRP A 3 -15.01 71.51 36.30
C TRP A 3 -14.99 70.55 35.10
N ARG A 4 -14.19 69.47 35.19
CA ARG A 4 -14.32 68.29 34.31
C ARG A 4 -14.56 67.06 35.18
N LEU A 5 -15.75 66.46 35.05
CA LEU A 5 -16.08 65.17 35.64
C LEU A 5 -15.36 64.02 34.89
N PRO A 6 -14.97 62.94 35.58
CA PRO A 6 -14.47 61.73 34.93
C PRO A 6 -15.65 60.83 34.51
N MET A 7 -15.72 60.52 33.21
CA MET A 7 -16.66 59.57 32.63
C MET A 7 -16.16 58.14 32.88
N ARG A 8 -16.88 57.35 33.68
CA ARG A 8 -16.61 55.91 33.87
C ARG A 8 -17.24 55.13 32.72
N MET A 9 -16.42 54.57 31.84
CA MET A 9 -16.84 53.61 30.81
C MET A 9 -16.85 52.20 31.42
N PRO A 10 -17.96 51.45 31.39
CA PRO A 10 -17.96 50.06 31.81
C PRO A 10 -17.32 49.19 30.70
N ILE A 11 -16.24 48.48 31.06
CA ILE A 11 -15.62 47.47 30.21
C ILE A 11 -16.50 46.22 30.28
N ALA A 12 -17.23 45.94 29.19
CA ALA A 12 -17.98 44.69 29.04
C ALA A 12 -17.00 43.57 28.66
N THR A 13 -16.76 42.65 29.59
CA THR A 13 -15.93 41.46 29.38
C THR A 13 -16.67 40.47 28.49
N VAL A 14 -16.28 40.35 27.22
CA VAL A 14 -16.78 39.32 26.30
C VAL A 14 -16.06 38.01 26.62
N MET A 15 -16.75 37.07 27.29
CA MET A 15 -16.26 35.69 27.43
C MET A 15 -16.42 34.97 26.08
N LEU A 16 -15.29 34.73 25.41
CA LEU A 16 -15.22 33.88 24.24
C LEU A 16 -15.22 32.40 24.70
N VAL A 17 -16.38 31.74 24.62
CA VAL A 17 -16.51 30.30 24.85
C VAL A 17 -15.89 29.56 23.66
N LEU A 18 -14.66 29.06 23.84
CA LEU A 18 -14.04 28.12 22.92
C LEU A 18 -14.77 26.77 23.02
N ILE A 19 -15.66 26.50 22.08
CA ILE A 19 -16.27 25.19 21.91
C ILE A 19 -15.18 24.25 21.38
N THR A 20 -14.52 23.53 22.27
CA THR A 20 -13.65 22.42 21.89
C THR A 20 -14.53 21.32 21.29
N SER A 21 -14.45 21.12 19.98
CA SER A 21 -15.08 19.98 19.32
C SER A 21 -14.54 18.69 19.93
N ALA A 22 -15.34 18.02 20.76
CA ALA A 22 -15.03 16.68 21.19
C ALA A 22 -15.09 15.78 19.94
N ALA A 23 -13.93 15.32 19.48
CA ALA A 23 -13.87 14.31 18.43
C ALA A 23 -14.46 13.01 18.99
N SER A 24 -15.73 12.76 18.73
CA SER A 24 -16.35 11.45 18.98
C SER A 24 -15.69 10.43 18.06
N ALA A 25 -15.12 9.38 18.65
CA ALA A 25 -14.77 8.19 17.88
C ALA A 25 -16.09 7.48 17.48
N ASP A 26 -16.23 7.13 16.21
CA ASP A 26 -17.39 6.36 15.72
C ASP A 26 -17.51 5.05 16.51
N PRO A 27 -18.69 4.61 16.96
CA PRO A 27 -18.83 3.41 17.77
C PRO A 27 -18.16 2.19 17.12
N LEU A 28 -17.07 1.69 17.73
CA LEU A 28 -16.29 0.55 17.29
C LEU A 28 -17.10 -0.71 17.56
N THR A 29 -17.77 -1.19 16.52
CA THR A 29 -18.47 -2.47 16.56
C THR A 29 -17.51 -3.58 16.12
N CYS A 30 -16.86 -4.23 17.08
CA CYS A 30 -15.90 -5.31 16.82
C CYS A 30 -16.46 -6.68 17.20
N SER A 31 -16.68 -7.54 16.22
CA SER A 31 -17.11 -8.92 16.46
C SER A 31 -15.95 -9.76 17.00
N LEU A 32 -16.21 -10.49 18.09
CA LEU A 32 -15.30 -11.47 18.68
C LEU A 32 -15.82 -12.91 18.53
N THR A 33 -16.83 -13.16 17.70
CA THR A 33 -17.48 -14.48 17.56
C THR A 33 -16.49 -15.56 17.10
N SER A 34 -15.54 -15.19 16.23
CA SER A 34 -14.50 -16.07 15.71
C SER A 34 -13.21 -16.07 16.56
N TYR A 35 -13.20 -15.33 17.67
CA TYR A 35 -12.06 -15.19 18.56
C TYR A 35 -12.11 -16.23 19.69
N LYS A 36 -10.95 -16.83 19.96
CA LYS A 36 -10.73 -17.74 21.08
C LYS A 36 -9.52 -17.22 21.84
N ALA A 37 -9.74 -16.79 23.08
CA ALA A 37 -8.68 -16.36 23.98
C ALA A 37 -7.69 -17.50 24.21
N THR A 38 -6.40 -17.19 24.20
CA THR A 38 -5.35 -18.14 24.57
C THR A 38 -4.37 -17.48 25.52
N PRO A 39 -3.74 -18.23 26.44
CA PRO A 39 -2.69 -17.66 27.29
C PRO A 39 -1.61 -16.98 26.46
N GLY A 40 -1.26 -15.73 26.80
CA GLY A 40 -0.26 -14.96 26.06
C GLY A 40 -0.73 -14.40 24.71
N LEU A 41 -2.02 -14.46 24.36
CA LEU A 41 -2.61 -13.74 23.24
C LEU A 41 -4.10 -13.51 23.49
N THR A 42 -4.44 -12.27 23.85
CA THR A 42 -5.80 -11.87 24.20
C THR A 42 -6.26 -10.63 23.44
N ALA A 43 -7.56 -10.55 23.22
CA ALA A 43 -8.25 -9.41 22.63
C ALA A 43 -9.50 -9.07 23.46
N ALA A 44 -9.74 -7.78 23.67
CA ALA A 44 -10.91 -7.27 24.38
C ALA A 44 -11.34 -5.93 23.78
N VAL A 45 -12.64 -5.66 23.79
CA VAL A 45 -13.22 -4.40 23.32
C VAL A 45 -13.80 -3.68 24.54
N SER A 46 -13.34 -2.45 24.78
CA SER A 46 -13.87 -1.54 25.83
C SER A 46 -13.70 -0.11 25.35
N ASP A 47 -14.60 0.79 25.76
CA ASP A 47 -14.50 2.22 25.49
C ASP A 47 -14.13 2.53 24.04
N ASN A 48 -14.85 1.88 23.13
CA ASN A 48 -14.68 2.07 21.69
C ASN A 48 -13.30 1.70 21.13
N THR A 49 -12.57 0.85 21.85
CA THR A 49 -11.19 0.50 21.56
C THR A 49 -11.02 -1.01 21.63
N LEU A 50 -10.51 -1.60 20.56
CA LEU A 50 -10.03 -2.97 20.55
C LEU A 50 -8.61 -2.98 21.11
N THR A 51 -8.41 -3.62 22.25
CA THR A 51 -7.09 -3.85 22.83
C THR A 51 -6.68 -5.30 22.58
N VAL A 52 -5.52 -5.47 21.96
CA VAL A 52 -4.87 -6.77 21.76
C VAL A 52 -3.55 -6.79 22.51
N THR A 53 -3.35 -7.81 23.33
CA THR A 53 -2.13 -8.00 24.12
C THR A 53 -1.56 -9.39 23.82
N TRP A 54 -0.25 -9.48 23.59
CA TRP A 54 0.39 -10.76 23.31
C TRP A 54 1.81 -10.85 23.85
N ASP A 55 2.22 -12.08 24.14
CA ASP A 55 3.59 -12.44 24.47
C ASP A 55 4.45 -12.32 23.22
N GLY A 56 5.51 -11.53 23.30
CA GLY A 56 6.50 -11.32 22.25
C GLY A 56 7.74 -12.19 22.40
N ASP A 57 8.82 -11.80 21.72
CA ASP A 57 10.13 -12.43 21.89
C ASP A 57 10.83 -11.95 23.17
N LYS A 58 11.87 -12.68 23.62
CA LYS A 58 12.79 -12.23 24.69
C LYS A 58 12.08 -11.67 25.93
N ASP A 59 11.08 -12.37 26.44
CA ASP A 59 10.27 -11.98 27.62
C ASP A 59 9.62 -10.60 27.52
N THR A 60 9.27 -10.20 26.29
CA THR A 60 8.47 -9.00 26.05
C THR A 60 6.98 -9.33 26.00
N GLU A 61 6.18 -8.31 26.26
CA GLU A 61 4.74 -8.30 26.06
C GLU A 61 4.39 -7.04 25.27
N LEU A 62 3.53 -7.19 24.26
CA LEU A 62 3.12 -6.13 23.36
C LEU A 62 1.64 -5.84 23.55
N ARG A 63 1.27 -4.59 23.35
CA ARG A 63 -0.12 -4.12 23.36
C ARG A 63 -0.37 -3.24 22.15
N MET A 64 -1.42 -3.56 21.40
CA MET A 64 -1.93 -2.74 20.31
C MET A 64 -3.37 -2.32 20.64
N ARG A 65 -3.64 -1.02 20.58
CA ARG A 65 -4.97 -0.44 20.74
C ARG A 65 -5.44 0.15 19.43
N LEU A 66 -6.57 -0.35 18.94
CA LEU A 66 -7.17 0.03 17.66
C LEU A 66 -8.51 0.71 17.91
N ALA A 67 -8.80 1.74 17.13
CA ALA A 67 -10.11 2.38 17.05
C ALA A 67 -10.43 2.73 15.60
N ILE A 68 -11.68 3.06 15.32
CA ILE A 68 -12.10 3.68 14.05
C ILE A 68 -12.28 5.18 14.32
N VAL A 69 -11.61 6.01 13.51
CA VAL A 69 -11.71 7.48 13.60
C VAL A 69 -12.10 8.00 12.23
N ALA A 70 -13.31 8.56 12.11
CA ALA A 70 -13.85 9.05 10.84
C ALA A 70 -13.73 8.00 9.72
N GLY A 71 -14.17 6.77 10.00
CA GLY A 71 -14.06 5.63 9.08
C GLY A 71 -12.66 5.02 8.89
N THR A 72 -11.60 5.60 9.47
CA THR A 72 -10.22 5.13 9.31
C THR A 72 -9.76 4.28 10.50
N PRO A 73 -9.40 2.99 10.29
CA PRO A 73 -8.75 2.19 11.32
C PRO A 73 -7.45 2.87 11.78
N THR A 74 -7.35 3.15 13.07
CA THR A 74 -6.27 3.93 13.66
C THR A 74 -5.63 3.13 14.79
N ILE A 75 -4.31 2.97 14.74
CA ILE A 75 -3.52 2.46 15.86
C ILE A 75 -3.38 3.59 16.87
N ARG A 76 -4.25 3.62 17.88
CA ARG A 76 -4.24 4.61 18.96
C ARG A 76 -2.98 4.49 19.81
N GLU A 77 -2.54 3.26 20.05
CA GLU A 77 -1.30 2.97 20.75
C GLU A 77 -0.72 1.64 20.25
N LEU A 78 0.59 1.61 20.01
CA LEU A 78 1.36 0.38 20.04
C LEU A 78 2.41 0.53 21.15
N ALA A 79 2.49 -0.43 22.07
CA ALA A 79 3.38 -0.39 23.21
C ALA A 79 4.04 -1.75 23.45
N VAL A 80 5.19 -1.72 24.11
CA VAL A 80 5.95 -2.90 24.51
C VAL A 80 6.40 -2.76 25.96
N ARG A 81 6.50 -3.87 26.68
CA ARG A 81 7.17 -3.94 27.98
C ARG A 81 7.95 -5.23 28.12
N LYS A 82 8.86 -5.28 29.08
CA LYS A 82 9.30 -6.57 29.66
C LYS A 82 8.18 -7.09 30.56
N LYS A 83 8.01 -8.41 30.64
CA LYS A 83 7.03 -9.01 31.55
C LYS A 83 7.26 -8.51 32.99
N GLY A 84 6.21 -8.02 33.64
CA GLY A 84 6.27 -7.40 34.97
C GLY A 84 6.77 -5.95 35.01
N GLY A 85 7.21 -5.38 33.88
CA GLY A 85 7.68 -3.99 33.78
C GLY A 85 6.59 -2.98 33.42
N SER A 86 7.00 -1.72 33.26
CA SER A 86 6.16 -0.63 32.79
C SER A 86 6.01 -0.62 31.26
N TRP A 87 4.85 -0.20 30.76
CA TRP A 87 4.58 -0.05 29.33
C TRP A 87 5.39 1.11 28.72
N ALA A 88 6.05 0.82 27.60
CA ALA A 88 6.68 1.80 26.73
C ALA A 88 5.95 1.88 25.38
N THR A 89 5.16 2.93 25.18
CA THR A 89 4.55 3.32 23.90
C THR A 89 5.56 3.52 22.77
N LEU A 90 5.46 2.74 21.70
CA LEU A 90 6.28 2.85 20.49
C LEU A 90 5.74 3.93 19.55
N VAL A 91 4.42 3.93 19.31
CA VAL A 91 3.73 4.90 18.44
C VAL A 91 2.31 5.16 18.95
N THR A 92 1.76 6.33 18.61
CA THR A 92 0.39 6.73 18.95
C THR A 92 -0.29 7.40 17.76
N ASN A 93 -1.58 7.15 17.60
CA ASN A 93 -2.44 7.80 16.61
C ASN A 93 -1.87 7.71 15.18
N VAL A 94 -1.36 6.54 14.81
CA VAL A 94 -0.87 6.27 13.45
C VAL A 94 -1.95 5.58 12.62
N THR A 95 -2.02 5.93 11.34
CA THR A 95 -3.00 5.39 10.39
C THR A 95 -2.30 4.63 9.26
N PRO A 96 -2.94 3.62 8.67
CA PRO A 96 -2.42 2.96 7.47
C PRO A 96 -2.44 3.93 6.28
N GLU A 97 -1.40 3.88 5.46
CA GLU A 97 -1.31 4.60 4.18
C GLU A 97 -0.99 3.58 3.10
N PHE A 98 -1.82 3.51 2.07
CA PHE A 98 -1.56 2.70 0.88
C PHE A 98 -1.78 3.56 -0.37
N ARG A 99 -0.86 3.47 -1.31
CA ARG A 99 -0.97 4.14 -2.62
C ARG A 99 -0.91 3.08 -3.68
N VAL A 100 -1.83 3.13 -4.65
CA VAL A 100 -1.91 2.18 -5.74
C VAL A 100 -1.83 2.95 -7.05
N VAL A 101 -1.00 2.46 -7.95
CA VAL A 101 -1.02 2.85 -9.35
C VAL A 101 -1.44 1.63 -10.14
N SER A 102 -2.57 1.72 -10.83
CA SER A 102 -3.09 0.65 -11.68
C SER A 102 -3.17 1.11 -13.13
N GLY A 103 -3.01 0.19 -14.06
CA GLY A 103 -3.30 0.41 -15.47
C GLY A 103 -3.56 -0.89 -16.21
N MET A 104 -3.78 -0.77 -17.52
CA MET A 104 -4.07 -1.92 -18.38
C MET A 104 -2.78 -2.68 -18.73
N ARG A 105 -2.77 -4.01 -18.52
CA ARG A 105 -1.76 -4.93 -19.05
C ARG A 105 -1.84 -4.95 -20.56
N ARG A 106 -0.68 -5.02 -21.21
CA ARG A 106 -0.62 -5.12 -22.67
C ARG A 106 0.39 -6.18 -23.07
N ILE A 107 -0.03 -7.10 -23.95
CA ILE A 107 0.89 -8.02 -24.59
C ILE A 107 1.91 -7.23 -25.41
N THR A 108 3.17 -7.63 -25.29
CA THR A 108 4.31 -7.02 -25.98
C THR A 108 4.69 -7.81 -27.22
N GLN A 109 5.38 -7.19 -28.17
CA GLN A 109 5.93 -7.90 -29.34
C GLN A 109 6.81 -9.08 -28.92
N GLN A 110 7.53 -8.94 -27.81
CA GLN A 110 8.34 -10.01 -27.21
C GLN A 110 7.57 -11.30 -27.01
N GLN A 111 6.36 -11.22 -26.44
CA GLN A 111 5.51 -12.38 -26.13
C GLN A 111 4.87 -12.97 -27.39
N LEU A 112 4.73 -12.14 -28.43
CA LEU A 112 4.19 -12.57 -29.71
C LEU A 112 5.26 -13.14 -30.63
N ARG A 113 6.55 -13.10 -30.28
CA ARG A 113 7.60 -13.64 -31.15
C ARG A 113 7.36 -15.13 -31.41
N PRO A 114 7.75 -15.65 -32.58
CA PRO A 114 7.45 -17.03 -32.93
C PRO A 114 7.90 -18.10 -31.93
N ASP A 115 9.09 -17.93 -31.35
CA ASP A 115 9.62 -18.80 -30.29
C ASP A 115 8.76 -18.73 -29.01
N SER A 116 8.29 -17.54 -28.66
CA SER A 116 7.39 -17.34 -27.52
C SER A 116 6.00 -17.93 -27.77
N ILE A 117 5.45 -17.75 -28.97
CA ILE A 117 4.17 -18.38 -29.39
C ILE A 117 4.28 -19.89 -29.25
N GLN A 118 5.35 -20.50 -29.79
CA GLN A 118 5.58 -21.94 -29.71
C GLN A 118 5.73 -22.41 -28.26
N ALA A 119 6.49 -21.69 -27.43
CA ALA A 119 6.64 -21.99 -26.01
C ALA A 119 5.31 -21.92 -25.23
N LEU A 120 4.39 -21.06 -25.65
CA LEU A 120 3.07 -20.87 -25.04
C LEU A 120 1.99 -21.82 -25.62
N GLY A 121 2.40 -22.75 -26.48
CA GLY A 121 1.56 -23.79 -27.10
C GLY A 121 0.85 -23.37 -28.38
N GLY A 122 1.22 -22.23 -28.97
CA GLY A 122 0.73 -21.80 -30.28
C GLY A 122 1.53 -22.40 -31.45
N THR A 123 1.04 -22.18 -32.66
CA THR A 123 1.72 -22.62 -33.90
C THR A 123 2.17 -21.42 -34.71
N VAL A 124 3.25 -21.59 -35.50
CA VAL A 124 3.77 -20.53 -36.38
C VAL A 124 4.09 -21.12 -37.75
N SER A 125 3.63 -20.48 -38.81
CA SER A 125 3.89 -20.93 -40.18
C SER A 125 5.31 -20.61 -40.63
N PRO A 126 5.83 -21.34 -41.65
CA PRO A 126 7.09 -20.99 -42.29
C PRO A 126 7.11 -19.55 -42.82
N LYS A 127 5.98 -19.05 -43.33
CA LYS A 127 5.84 -17.68 -43.83
C LYS A 127 6.03 -16.64 -42.72
N VAL A 128 5.35 -16.80 -41.60
CA VAL A 128 5.50 -15.90 -40.44
C VAL A 128 6.91 -15.98 -39.87
N MET A 129 7.51 -17.18 -39.78
CA MET A 129 8.91 -17.35 -39.38
C MET A 129 9.89 -16.61 -40.31
N GLU A 130 9.66 -16.64 -41.61
CA GLU A 130 10.49 -15.93 -42.60
C GLU A 130 10.35 -14.42 -42.46
N MET A 131 9.12 -13.90 -42.35
CA MET A 131 8.86 -12.46 -42.15
C MET A 131 9.48 -11.94 -40.84
N TYR A 132 9.38 -12.72 -39.75
CA TYR A 132 10.02 -12.39 -38.49
C TYR A 132 11.55 -12.31 -38.61
N LYS A 133 12.19 -13.26 -39.31
CA LYS A 133 13.65 -13.25 -39.53
C LYS A 133 14.13 -12.05 -40.37
N LYS A 134 13.26 -11.52 -41.23
CA LYS A 134 13.55 -10.35 -42.08
C LYS A 134 13.26 -9.02 -41.39
N ASP A 135 12.71 -9.04 -40.17
CA ASP A 135 12.25 -7.85 -39.44
C ASP A 135 11.25 -7.00 -40.26
N ASP A 136 10.36 -7.66 -40.99
CA ASP A 136 9.42 -7.05 -41.96
C ASP A 136 8.33 -6.18 -41.29
N GLY A 137 8.29 -6.10 -39.96
CA GLY A 137 7.31 -5.32 -39.18
C GLY A 137 5.86 -5.82 -39.23
N GLU A 138 5.44 -6.51 -40.30
CA GLU A 138 4.06 -6.96 -40.54
C GLU A 138 3.79 -8.42 -40.17
N TRP A 139 4.80 -9.14 -39.67
CA TRP A 139 4.69 -10.57 -39.37
C TRP A 139 3.60 -10.89 -38.32
N ILE A 140 3.31 -9.97 -37.40
CA ILE A 140 2.24 -10.10 -36.40
C ILE A 140 0.88 -10.09 -37.09
N ASP A 141 0.65 -9.15 -38.01
CA ASP A 141 -0.61 -9.05 -38.74
C ASP A 141 -0.82 -10.26 -39.64
N GLN A 142 0.26 -10.79 -40.25
CA GLN A 142 0.20 -12.05 -40.98
C GLN A 142 -0.14 -13.24 -40.06
N ALA A 143 0.43 -13.32 -38.87
CA ALA A 143 0.13 -14.39 -37.90
C ALA A 143 -1.32 -14.33 -37.40
N VAL A 144 -1.87 -13.13 -37.19
CA VAL A 144 -3.29 -12.92 -36.89
C VAL A 144 -4.16 -13.37 -38.07
N ARG A 145 -3.80 -12.97 -39.30
CA ARG A 145 -4.53 -13.34 -40.53
C ARG A 145 -4.55 -14.85 -40.76
N GLU A 146 -3.48 -15.55 -40.43
CA GLU A 146 -3.39 -17.01 -40.51
C GLU A 146 -4.02 -17.74 -39.30
N GLY A 147 -4.53 -17.00 -38.31
CA GLY A 147 -5.18 -17.56 -37.12
C GLY A 147 -4.22 -18.20 -36.11
N GLN A 148 -2.93 -17.90 -36.19
CA GLN A 148 -1.88 -18.35 -35.25
C GLN A 148 -1.90 -17.56 -33.93
N ILE A 149 -2.35 -16.32 -34.00
CA ILE A 149 -2.61 -15.47 -32.83
C ILE A 149 -4.11 -15.17 -32.84
N LYS A 150 -4.83 -15.59 -31.79
CA LYS A 150 -6.26 -15.29 -31.61
C LYS A 150 -6.47 -14.37 -30.41
N ALA A 151 -7.65 -13.76 -30.32
CA ALA A 151 -8.03 -12.94 -29.18
C ALA A 151 -7.90 -13.72 -27.84
N ALA A 152 -8.40 -14.95 -27.79
CA ALA A 152 -8.29 -15.80 -26.60
C ALA A 152 -6.83 -16.10 -26.21
N ASP A 153 -5.94 -16.26 -27.20
CA ASP A 153 -4.52 -16.47 -26.96
C ASP A 153 -3.87 -15.23 -26.37
N VAL A 154 -4.18 -14.04 -26.89
CA VAL A 154 -3.70 -12.77 -26.32
C VAL A 154 -4.21 -12.56 -24.89
N GLU A 155 -5.48 -12.89 -24.61
CA GLU A 155 -6.05 -12.82 -23.27
C GLU A 155 -5.31 -13.72 -22.28
N ARG A 156 -4.88 -14.90 -22.72
CA ARG A 156 -4.12 -15.86 -21.90
C ARG A 156 -2.65 -15.46 -21.77
N TRP A 157 -1.97 -15.22 -22.89
CA TRP A 157 -0.51 -15.05 -22.97
C TRP A 157 0.00 -13.76 -22.33
N LYS A 158 -0.81 -12.71 -22.24
CA LYS A 158 -0.39 -11.45 -21.58
C LYS A 158 -0.12 -11.60 -20.08
N TRP A 159 -0.62 -12.66 -19.45
CA TRP A 159 -0.32 -12.97 -18.05
C TRP A 159 1.03 -13.66 -17.87
N GLU A 160 1.56 -14.28 -18.93
CA GLU A 160 2.85 -14.97 -18.95
C GLU A 160 4.02 -14.02 -19.29
N ALA A 161 3.87 -12.73 -18.97
CA ALA A 161 4.85 -11.70 -19.31
C ALA A 161 6.02 -11.68 -18.31
N PHE A 162 7.25 -11.73 -18.82
CA PHE A 162 8.44 -11.41 -18.01
C PHE A 162 8.51 -9.91 -17.67
N TRP A 163 8.08 -9.03 -18.59
CA TRP A 163 7.85 -7.60 -18.35
C TRP A 163 6.57 -7.14 -19.08
N ASP A 164 5.76 -6.30 -18.43
CA ASP A 164 4.62 -5.63 -19.07
C ASP A 164 5.10 -4.46 -19.97
N ALA A 165 4.24 -4.02 -20.88
CA ALA A 165 4.51 -2.86 -21.73
C ALA A 165 4.82 -1.63 -20.86
N PRO A 166 5.81 -0.81 -21.26
CA PRO A 166 6.29 0.28 -20.44
C PRO A 166 5.21 1.28 -20.10
N LEU A 167 5.38 1.93 -18.94
CA LEU A 167 4.55 3.04 -18.51
C LEU A 167 4.98 4.32 -19.24
N TYR A 168 4.74 4.37 -20.56
CA TYR A 168 4.91 5.57 -21.38
C TYR A 168 3.54 6.20 -21.61
N ILE A 169 3.28 7.34 -20.96
CA ILE A 169 1.99 8.03 -21.01
C ILE A 169 2.11 9.23 -21.96
N GLU A 170 1.08 9.49 -22.74
CA GLU A 170 0.99 10.67 -23.59
C GLU A 170 1.20 11.94 -22.74
N GLY A 171 2.03 12.87 -23.23
CA GLY A 171 2.37 14.10 -22.51
C GLY A 171 3.34 13.93 -21.33
N SER A 172 3.82 12.71 -21.01
CA SER A 172 4.80 12.49 -19.92
C SER A 172 6.24 12.92 -20.24
N GLY A 173 6.49 13.43 -21.45
CA GLY A 173 7.80 13.87 -21.92
C GLY A 173 8.57 12.73 -22.60
N VAL A 174 9.79 12.46 -22.14
CA VAL A 174 10.73 11.55 -22.80
C VAL A 174 10.23 10.10 -22.71
N ARG A 175 10.21 9.42 -23.85
CA ARG A 175 9.98 7.97 -23.92
C ARG A 175 10.96 7.25 -22.99
N PRO A 176 10.50 6.46 -22.01
CA PRO A 176 11.41 5.74 -21.11
C PRO A 176 12.34 4.84 -21.93
N PRO A 177 13.60 4.63 -21.49
CA PRO A 177 14.48 3.66 -22.11
C PRO A 177 13.83 2.28 -21.98
N THR A 178 13.42 1.70 -23.10
CA THR A 178 12.67 0.44 -23.15
C THR A 178 13.30 -0.48 -24.17
N HIS A 179 13.39 -1.77 -23.87
CA HIS A 179 13.71 -2.75 -24.88
C HIS A 179 12.69 -2.66 -26.02
N ALA A 180 13.16 -2.66 -27.27
CA ALA A 180 12.29 -2.58 -28.45
C ALA A 180 11.24 -3.71 -28.45
N THR A 181 11.57 -4.86 -27.88
CA THR A 181 10.69 -6.02 -27.79
C THR A 181 9.59 -5.86 -26.73
N SER A 182 9.73 -4.94 -25.77
CA SER A 182 8.72 -4.66 -24.73
C SER A 182 7.63 -3.69 -25.19
N ILE A 183 7.63 -3.29 -26.46
CA ILE A 183 6.63 -2.41 -27.06
C ILE A 183 5.45 -3.28 -27.54
N PRO A 184 4.19 -2.93 -27.28
CA PRO A 184 3.03 -3.52 -27.96
C PRO A 184 3.11 -3.36 -29.49
N PRO A 185 2.33 -4.14 -30.26
CA PRO A 185 2.18 -3.90 -31.69
C PRO A 185 1.73 -2.46 -31.99
N MET A 186 2.35 -1.81 -32.98
CA MET A 186 2.13 -0.38 -33.27
C MET A 186 0.70 -0.06 -33.74
N HIS A 187 0.01 -1.03 -34.36
CA HIS A 187 -1.40 -0.91 -34.76
C HIS A 187 -2.37 -1.40 -33.69
N GLY A 188 -1.87 -1.82 -32.52
CA GLY A 188 -2.66 -2.53 -31.53
C GLY A 188 -2.95 -3.97 -31.93
N ILE A 189 -3.65 -4.72 -31.07
CA ILE A 189 -4.05 -6.10 -31.35
C ILE A 189 -5.30 -6.47 -30.55
N PHE A 190 -6.36 -6.95 -31.21
CA PHE A 190 -7.64 -7.34 -30.57
C PHE A 190 -8.19 -6.33 -29.54
N GLY A 191 -8.22 -5.04 -29.89
CA GLY A 191 -8.72 -3.97 -29.01
C GLY A 191 -7.70 -3.45 -27.98
N GLN A 192 -6.55 -4.11 -27.84
CA GLN A 192 -5.41 -3.56 -27.11
C GLN A 192 -4.78 -2.42 -27.91
N LYS A 193 -4.63 -1.24 -27.29
CA LYS A 193 -4.00 -0.06 -27.89
C LYS A 193 -2.46 -0.16 -27.93
N ALA A 194 -1.86 0.55 -28.90
CA ALA A 194 -0.42 0.78 -28.97
C ALA A 194 0.05 1.86 -27.98
N LEU A 195 1.37 2.11 -27.91
CA LEU A 195 1.94 3.21 -27.12
C LEU A 195 1.91 4.55 -27.90
N PRO A 196 1.90 5.71 -27.23
CA PRO A 196 1.82 5.91 -25.77
C PRO A 196 0.48 5.49 -25.17
N ARG A 197 0.47 5.18 -23.88
CA ARG A 197 -0.75 5.00 -23.09
C ARG A 197 -1.46 6.36 -22.94
N THR A 198 -2.77 6.35 -23.01
CA THR A 198 -3.59 7.52 -22.70
C THR A 198 -3.68 7.71 -21.17
N PRO A 199 -3.73 8.95 -20.64
CA PRO A 199 -3.74 9.19 -19.19
C PRO A 199 -4.87 8.48 -18.45
N ASP A 200 -6.03 8.30 -19.08
CA ASP A 200 -7.19 7.58 -18.55
C ASP A 200 -6.96 6.08 -18.33
N GLU A 201 -5.93 5.51 -18.95
CA GLU A 201 -5.53 4.12 -18.71
C GLU A 201 -4.79 3.94 -17.39
N ILE A 202 -4.36 5.02 -16.73
CA ILE A 202 -3.58 4.98 -15.50
C ILE A 202 -4.34 5.64 -14.36
N THR A 203 -4.72 4.85 -13.38
CA THR A 203 -5.37 5.34 -12.16
C THR A 203 -4.35 5.38 -11.03
N ARG A 204 -4.19 6.55 -10.42
CA ARG A 204 -3.42 6.74 -9.18
C ARG A 204 -4.38 7.01 -8.04
N ALA A 205 -4.27 6.25 -6.97
CA ALA A 205 -5.17 6.41 -5.83
C ALA A 205 -4.43 6.19 -4.51
N THR A 206 -4.74 7.02 -3.53
CA THR A 206 -4.50 6.71 -2.11
C THR A 206 -5.71 5.96 -1.57
N ALA A 207 -5.47 4.95 -0.73
CA ALA A 207 -6.54 4.17 -0.13
C ALA A 207 -7.43 5.06 0.74
N ARG A 208 -8.75 4.84 0.65
CA ARG A 208 -9.77 5.44 1.51
C ARG A 208 -10.40 4.35 2.36
N TYR A 209 -10.79 4.74 3.56
CA TYR A 209 -11.31 3.85 4.58
C TYR A 209 -12.71 4.33 4.98
N HIS A 210 -13.67 3.41 4.92
CA HIS A 210 -15.04 3.57 5.40
C HIS A 210 -15.39 2.42 6.35
N ALA A 211 -14.47 2.10 7.26
CA ALA A 211 -14.69 1.06 8.25
C ALA A 211 -15.70 1.54 9.28
N THR A 212 -16.74 0.75 9.53
CA THR A 212 -17.72 0.97 10.60
C THR A 212 -17.70 -0.16 11.63
N THR A 213 -17.10 -1.29 11.26
CA THR A 213 -17.01 -2.49 12.07
C THR A 213 -15.61 -3.09 12.01
N CYS A 214 -15.32 -4.01 12.92
CA CYS A 214 -14.17 -4.89 12.83
C CYS A 214 -14.54 -6.34 13.19
N GLU A 215 -13.70 -7.29 12.77
CA GLU A 215 -13.80 -8.69 13.20
C GLU A 215 -12.45 -9.17 13.71
N VAL A 216 -12.44 -9.87 14.84
CA VAL A 216 -11.27 -10.54 15.39
C VAL A 216 -11.43 -12.05 15.29
N LYS A 217 -10.41 -12.71 14.72
CA LYS A 217 -10.39 -14.16 14.51
C LYS A 217 -9.09 -14.77 15.04
N SER A 218 -9.21 -15.91 15.73
CA SER A 218 -8.06 -16.73 16.11
C SER A 218 -7.72 -17.72 15.00
N ASN A 219 -6.45 -17.81 14.61
CA ASN A 219 -5.94 -18.74 13.61
C ASN A 219 -4.58 -19.31 14.06
N GLY A 220 -4.62 -20.43 14.80
CA GLY A 220 -3.41 -20.99 15.43
C GLY A 220 -2.75 -19.99 16.38
N GLY A 221 -1.44 -19.74 16.20
CA GLY A 221 -0.68 -18.73 16.95
C GLY A 221 -0.84 -17.29 16.46
N ARG A 222 -1.74 -17.03 15.51
CA ARG A 222 -2.01 -15.72 14.92
C ARG A 222 -3.40 -15.23 15.31
N LEU A 223 -3.51 -13.94 15.62
CA LEU A 223 -4.79 -13.24 15.71
C LEU A 223 -4.93 -12.32 14.51
N GLU A 224 -6.03 -12.44 13.79
CA GLU A 224 -6.36 -11.64 12.60
C GLU A 224 -7.45 -10.63 12.97
N ILE A 225 -7.21 -9.36 12.65
CA ILE A 225 -8.12 -8.25 12.93
C ILE A 225 -8.45 -7.59 11.60
N THR A 226 -9.72 -7.61 11.19
CA THR A 226 -10.13 -7.12 9.88
C THR A 226 -11.06 -5.92 9.97
N PHE A 227 -10.91 -4.99 9.02
CA PHE A 227 -11.72 -3.79 8.86
C PHE A 227 -12.19 -3.71 7.40
N PRO A 228 -13.45 -4.09 7.10
CA PRO A 228 -14.05 -3.90 5.78
C PRO A 228 -14.15 -2.42 5.38
N GLY A 229 -14.41 -2.15 4.10
CA GLY A 229 -14.65 -0.79 3.61
C GLY A 229 -13.40 -0.06 3.12
N VAL A 230 -12.37 -0.80 2.68
CA VAL A 230 -11.21 -0.21 2.01
C VAL A 230 -11.50 -0.07 0.52
N THR A 231 -11.21 1.11 -0.03
CA THR A 231 -11.12 1.33 -1.47
C THR A 231 -9.74 1.87 -1.82
N ALA A 232 -9.10 1.33 -2.86
CA ALA A 232 -7.80 1.77 -3.34
C ALA A 232 -7.81 1.81 -4.87
N GLY A 233 -8.26 2.92 -5.43
CA GLY A 233 -8.48 3.06 -6.87
C GLY A 233 -9.58 2.11 -7.34
N ILE A 234 -9.25 1.20 -8.25
CA ILE A 234 -10.18 0.19 -8.79
C ILE A 234 -10.38 -1.03 -7.88
N PHE A 235 -9.69 -1.07 -6.74
CA PHE A 235 -9.75 -2.19 -5.80
C PHE A 235 -10.68 -1.87 -4.63
N ALA A 236 -11.48 -2.86 -4.22
CA ALA A 236 -12.32 -2.79 -3.02
C ALA A 236 -12.08 -4.02 -2.14
N GLY A 237 -12.09 -3.84 -0.83
CA GLY A 237 -11.86 -4.93 0.12
C GLY A 237 -11.74 -4.47 1.57
N ARG A 238 -10.73 -4.99 2.25
CA ARG A 238 -10.53 -4.79 3.69
C ARG A 238 -9.07 -4.55 4.06
N LEU A 239 -8.87 -3.85 5.16
CA LEU A 239 -7.60 -3.78 5.88
C LEU A 239 -7.55 -4.94 6.87
N GLN A 240 -6.38 -5.54 7.05
CA GLN A 240 -6.16 -6.58 8.05
C GLN A 240 -4.84 -6.34 8.79
N TYR A 241 -4.90 -6.46 10.11
CA TYR A 241 -3.74 -6.56 10.99
C TYR A 241 -3.63 -7.98 11.52
N ASP A 242 -2.43 -8.54 11.47
CA ASP A 242 -2.14 -9.81 12.11
C ASP A 242 -1.07 -9.63 13.18
N VAL A 243 -1.32 -10.20 14.36
CA VAL A 243 -0.32 -10.32 15.43
C VAL A 243 0.06 -11.78 15.62
N PHE A 244 1.33 -12.03 15.92
CA PHE A 244 1.90 -13.38 16.00
C PHE A 244 2.46 -13.62 17.39
N LYS A 245 1.80 -14.50 18.16
CA LYS A 245 2.24 -14.88 19.51
C LYS A 245 3.67 -15.44 19.47
N GLY A 246 4.48 -15.06 20.46
CA GLY A 246 5.90 -15.42 20.58
C GLY A 246 6.84 -14.54 19.75
N THR A 247 6.32 -13.49 19.10
CA THR A 247 7.13 -12.58 18.28
C THR A 247 6.70 -11.12 18.48
N ASN A 248 7.60 -10.20 18.13
CA ASN A 248 7.29 -8.76 18.12
C ASN A 248 6.73 -8.30 16.76
N LEU A 249 6.27 -9.23 15.92
CA LEU A 249 5.85 -8.96 14.55
C LEU A 249 4.36 -8.59 14.48
N ILE A 250 4.07 -7.58 13.67
CA ILE A 250 2.73 -7.23 13.23
C ILE A 250 2.76 -7.18 11.70
N ARG A 251 1.76 -7.78 11.04
CA ARG A 251 1.56 -7.66 9.60
C ARG A 251 0.38 -6.74 9.34
N GLN A 252 0.58 -5.70 8.54
CA GLN A 252 -0.48 -4.87 7.98
C GLN A 252 -0.66 -5.24 6.50
N VAL A 253 -1.88 -5.51 6.07
CA VAL A 253 -2.18 -5.89 4.69
C VAL A 253 -3.53 -5.33 4.25
N VAL A 254 -3.63 -4.91 2.99
CA VAL A 254 -4.91 -4.69 2.32
C VAL A 254 -5.20 -5.91 1.46
N ILE A 255 -6.35 -6.55 1.71
CA ILE A 255 -6.85 -7.68 0.91
C ILE A 255 -8.03 -7.15 0.11
N ALA A 256 -7.84 -7.00 -1.20
CA ALA A 256 -8.81 -6.37 -2.08
C ALA A 256 -8.89 -7.05 -3.44
N ARG A 257 -10.03 -6.88 -4.11
CA ARG A 257 -10.30 -7.41 -5.45
C ARG A 257 -10.69 -6.28 -6.41
N THR A 258 -10.60 -6.56 -7.70
CA THR A 258 -11.19 -5.73 -8.75
C THR A 258 -11.83 -6.63 -9.80
N ASP A 259 -12.91 -6.16 -10.43
CA ASP A 259 -13.56 -6.80 -11.59
C ASP A 259 -13.06 -6.21 -12.91
N ARG A 260 -12.11 -5.26 -12.86
CA ARG A 260 -11.47 -4.73 -14.06
C ARG A 260 -10.59 -5.80 -14.67
N ASP A 261 -10.85 -6.13 -15.92
CA ASP A 261 -10.00 -7.03 -16.68
C ASP A 261 -8.61 -6.42 -16.90
N ASN A 262 -7.61 -7.30 -16.99
CA ASN A 262 -6.29 -6.96 -17.52
C ASN A 262 -5.58 -5.87 -16.74
N VAL A 263 -5.60 -5.96 -15.40
CA VAL A 263 -4.98 -4.96 -14.54
C VAL A 263 -3.52 -5.31 -14.24
N ALA A 264 -2.64 -4.35 -14.46
CA ALA A 264 -1.33 -4.28 -13.83
C ALA A 264 -1.40 -3.25 -12.71
N PHE A 265 -0.77 -3.53 -11.57
CA PHE A 265 -0.70 -2.56 -10.48
C PHE A 265 0.63 -2.62 -9.76
N LYS A 266 1.00 -1.49 -9.18
CA LYS A 266 2.02 -1.40 -8.14
C LYS A 266 1.44 -0.68 -6.94
N TYR A 267 2.00 -0.93 -5.77
CA TYR A 267 1.55 -0.29 -4.55
C TYR A 267 2.70 0.08 -3.64
N ASP A 268 2.47 1.12 -2.86
CA ASP A 268 3.25 1.49 -1.68
C ASP A 268 2.37 1.29 -0.45
N GLY A 269 2.94 0.83 0.66
CA GLY A 269 2.23 0.62 1.91
C GLY A 269 3.06 1.06 3.11
N GLY A 270 2.42 1.71 4.08
CA GLY A 270 3.09 2.24 5.26
C GLY A 270 2.15 2.75 6.33
N LEU A 271 2.69 3.62 7.18
CA LEU A 271 1.97 4.30 8.27
C LEU A 271 2.16 5.81 8.13
N MET A 272 1.13 6.56 8.50
CA MET A 272 1.16 8.02 8.68
C MET A 272 1.03 8.39 10.16
N GLY A 273 1.38 9.63 10.50
CA GLY A 273 1.24 10.17 11.86
C GLY A 273 2.44 9.93 12.78
N LEU A 274 3.56 9.42 12.26
CA LEU A 274 4.79 9.31 13.03
C LEU A 274 5.37 10.71 13.35
N PRO A 275 5.85 10.94 14.58
CA PRO A 275 6.47 12.22 14.93
C PRO A 275 7.74 12.43 14.11
N ILE A 276 7.89 13.63 13.54
CA ILE A 276 9.04 14.03 12.71
C ILE A 276 10.17 14.59 13.59
N GLN A 277 9.83 15.34 14.64
CA GLN A 277 10.85 15.92 15.52
C GLN A 277 11.49 14.85 16.41
N GLY A 278 12.83 14.82 16.43
CA GLY A 278 13.59 13.89 17.26
C GLY A 278 13.50 12.43 16.81
N SER A 279 12.97 12.18 15.61
CA SER A 279 12.94 10.86 15.01
C SER A 279 13.98 10.69 13.91
N ARG A 280 14.34 9.44 13.63
CA ARG A 280 15.23 9.08 12.53
C ARG A 280 14.80 7.76 11.92
N VAL A 281 15.20 7.57 10.68
CA VAL A 281 15.16 6.29 10.00
C VAL A 281 16.57 5.73 9.97
N VAL A 282 16.73 4.43 10.19
CA VAL A 282 18.00 3.72 10.12
C VAL A 282 17.81 2.47 9.27
N TRP A 283 18.75 2.19 8.37
CA TRP A 283 18.75 0.96 7.57
C TRP A 283 20.19 0.49 7.31
N ARG A 284 20.33 -0.70 6.74
CA ARG A 284 21.60 -1.17 6.17
C ARG A 284 21.54 -1.08 4.66
N ASP A 285 22.53 -0.47 4.01
CA ASP A 285 22.59 -0.40 2.54
C ASP A 285 22.89 -1.77 1.90
N LEU A 286 22.98 -1.82 0.56
CA LEU A 286 23.25 -3.06 -0.19
C LEU A 286 24.64 -3.65 0.09
N ALA A 287 25.57 -2.85 0.61
CA ALA A 287 26.90 -3.31 1.05
C ALA A 287 26.92 -3.65 2.56
N GLY A 288 25.77 -3.60 3.24
CA GLY A 288 25.65 -3.90 4.67
C GLY A 288 26.06 -2.78 5.61
N ARG A 289 26.40 -1.59 5.11
CA ARG A 289 26.79 -0.45 5.95
C ARG A 289 25.55 0.21 6.55
N TRP A 290 25.68 0.67 7.80
CA TRP A 290 24.62 1.43 8.45
C TRP A 290 24.45 2.80 7.80
N GLN A 291 23.19 3.16 7.56
CA GLN A 291 22.75 4.45 7.09
C GLN A 291 21.70 4.99 8.05
N ASP A 292 21.71 6.29 8.31
CA ASP A 292 20.66 6.95 9.06
C ASP A 292 20.23 8.27 8.43
N GLN A 293 18.96 8.60 8.61
CA GLN A 293 18.39 9.88 8.20
C GLN A 293 17.53 10.41 9.33
N ARG A 294 17.96 11.53 9.93
CA ARG A 294 17.15 12.26 10.90
C ARG A 294 16.05 13.01 10.18
N PHE A 295 14.85 12.95 10.74
CA PHE A 295 13.74 13.75 10.26
C PHE A 295 13.84 15.17 10.82
N GLY A 296 13.55 16.15 9.95
CA GLY A 296 13.65 17.58 10.25
C GLY A 296 13.92 18.39 8.97
N GLY A 297 13.71 19.70 9.03
CA GLY A 297 13.94 20.60 7.90
C GLY A 297 12.76 20.67 6.93
N GLN A 298 13.05 20.99 5.66
CA GLN A 298 12.05 21.17 4.61
C GLN A 298 11.32 19.87 4.31
N VAL A 299 10.00 19.96 4.13
CA VAL A 299 9.17 18.80 3.79
C VAL A 299 9.53 18.33 2.38
N ASN A 300 9.93 17.07 2.25
CA ASN A 300 10.12 16.46 0.95
C ASN A 300 8.76 16.26 0.26
N LYS A 301 8.62 16.79 -0.95
CA LYS A 301 7.38 16.66 -1.74
C LYS A 301 7.31 15.34 -2.50
N ASP A 302 8.45 14.73 -2.76
CA ASP A 302 8.58 13.49 -3.52
C ASP A 302 9.04 12.32 -2.64
N PRO A 303 8.75 11.06 -3.02
CA PRO A 303 9.26 9.90 -2.32
C PRO A 303 10.79 9.88 -2.25
N ALA A 304 11.35 9.59 -1.08
CA ALA A 304 12.77 9.30 -0.93
C ALA A 304 13.03 7.82 -1.22
N THR A 305 13.92 7.53 -2.17
CA THR A 305 14.32 6.14 -2.45
C THR A 305 15.35 5.67 -1.42
N VAL A 306 15.09 4.51 -0.82
CA VAL A 306 15.99 3.87 0.15
C VAL A 306 16.45 2.51 -0.39
N TRP A 307 17.75 2.37 -0.63
CA TRP A 307 18.36 1.07 -0.94
C TRP A 307 18.73 0.36 0.35
N SER A 308 17.89 -0.59 0.77
CA SER A 308 18.09 -1.36 2.00
C SER A 308 18.36 -2.84 1.70
N SER A 309 19.35 -3.41 2.38
CA SER A 309 19.49 -4.86 2.47
C SER A 309 18.28 -5.46 3.18
N ASN A 310 17.80 -6.60 2.67
CA ASN A 310 16.63 -7.33 3.19
C ASN A 310 15.32 -6.55 3.26
N ARG A 311 15.26 -5.33 2.69
CA ARG A 311 14.10 -4.42 2.72
C ARG A 311 13.69 -4.01 4.13
N LEU A 312 14.66 -3.93 5.04
CA LEU A 312 14.43 -3.59 6.44
C LEU A 312 14.79 -2.12 6.71
N ILE A 313 13.86 -1.43 7.35
CA ILE A 313 13.99 -0.04 7.75
C ILE A 313 13.52 0.06 9.20
N ALA A 314 14.26 0.77 10.05
CA ALA A 314 13.86 1.03 11.43
C ALA A 314 13.58 2.52 11.64
N ALA A 315 12.39 2.85 12.10
CA ALA A 315 12.08 4.17 12.61
C ALA A 315 12.41 4.21 14.10
N SER A 316 13.19 5.20 14.52
CA SER A 316 13.53 5.48 15.91
C SER A 316 12.89 6.80 16.33
N ILE A 317 12.18 6.79 17.45
CA ILE A 317 11.52 7.95 18.06
C ILE A 317 12.09 8.06 19.47
N GLY A 318 13.02 9.01 19.68
CA GLY A 318 13.82 9.05 20.91
C GLY A 318 14.58 7.73 21.15
N CYS A 319 14.52 7.18 22.36
CA CYS A 319 15.16 5.89 22.70
C CYS A 319 14.35 4.65 22.25
N ARG A 320 13.28 4.80 21.47
CA ARG A 320 12.38 3.71 21.05
C ARG A 320 12.57 3.44 19.56
N ALA A 321 12.44 2.19 19.13
CA ALA A 321 12.59 1.81 17.73
C ALA A 321 11.49 0.82 17.30
N SER A 322 11.01 0.99 16.06
CA SER A 322 10.12 0.07 15.36
C SER A 322 10.73 -0.24 14.00
N THR A 323 10.80 -1.53 13.65
CA THR A 323 11.36 -1.97 12.36
C THR A 323 10.23 -2.43 11.45
N THR A 324 10.21 -1.90 10.24
CA THR A 324 9.30 -2.32 9.17
C THR A 324 10.10 -3.04 8.09
N ARG A 325 9.47 -4.05 7.49
CA ARG A 325 9.97 -4.71 6.28
C ARG A 325 9.05 -4.34 5.13
N ALA A 326 9.57 -3.69 4.10
CA ALA A 326 8.76 -3.40 2.93
C ALA A 326 8.41 -4.71 2.20
N PRO A 327 7.17 -4.85 1.70
CA PRO A 327 6.74 -6.07 1.02
C PRO A 327 7.56 -6.29 -0.26
N SER A 328 7.63 -7.55 -0.68
CA SER A 328 8.02 -7.89 -2.05
C SER A 328 6.84 -7.65 -2.96
N SER A 329 6.95 -6.69 -3.88
CA SER A 329 6.31 -6.84 -5.18
C SER A 329 7.10 -7.91 -5.93
N THR A 330 6.71 -9.17 -5.77
CA THR A 330 6.99 -10.16 -6.82
C THR A 330 6.06 -9.81 -7.98
N PRO A 331 6.58 -9.57 -9.20
CA PRO A 331 5.74 -9.41 -10.37
C PRO A 331 4.87 -10.64 -10.64
#